data_AF-A0A2D7WKT2-F1
#
_entry.id   AF-A0A2D7WKT2-F1
#
_cell.length_a   1.000
_cell.length_b   1.000
_cell.length_c   1.000
_cell.angle_alpha   90.00
_cell.angle_beta   90.00
_cell.angle_gamma   90.00
#
_symmetry.space_group_name_H-M   'P 1'
#
loop_
_entity.id
_entity.type
_entity.pdbx_description
1 polymer ?
#
loop_
_entity_poly.entity_id
_entity_poly.type
_entity_poly.pdbx_seq_one_letter_code
_entity_poly.pdbx_strand_id
1 'polypeptide(L)'
;MAGTAAVFVLADQHANKPVERQGEIWSAQELHLDTTPAALTSKPSMASSLALEGLESYDPPRHGDVREVSALNASFVYIEAIKGWVELALDTESP
;
A
#
# COMPACT_ATOMS: atom_id res chain seq x y z
N MET A 1 0.19 11.41 -19.23
CA MET A 1 1.17 10.50 -18.63
C MET A 1 0.41 9.69 -17.59
N ALA A 2 0.16 8.41 -17.84
CA ALA A 2 -0.44 7.53 -16.84
C ALA A 2 0.61 7.34 -15.73
N GLY A 3 0.29 7.78 -14.52
CA GLY A 3 1.12 7.51 -13.36
C GLY A 3 0.99 6.02 -13.03
N THR A 4 2.13 5.37 -12.85
CA THR A 4 2.16 4.07 -12.18
C THR A 4 2.21 4.41 -10.70
N ALA A 5 1.16 4.08 -9.93
CA ALA A 5 1.17 4.37 -8.50
C ALA A 5 2.32 3.59 -7.82
N ALA A 6 3.07 4.23 -6.93
CA ALA A 6 4.13 3.54 -6.19
C ALA A 6 3.51 2.60 -5.14
N VAL A 7 4.15 1.47 -4.86
CA VAL A 7 3.73 0.51 -3.83
C VAL A 7 4.83 0.39 -2.78
N PHE A 8 4.50 0.72 -1.53
CA PHE A 8 5.40 0.68 -0.38
C PHE A 8 5.01 -0.49 0.53
N VAL A 9 6.00 -1.29 0.91
CA VAL A 9 5.86 -2.43 1.81
C VAL A 9 6.61 -2.20 3.10
N LEU A 10 6.17 -2.83 4.18
CA LEU A 10 6.84 -2.78 5.47
C LEU A 10 8.20 -3.46 5.37
N ALA A 11 9.25 -2.71 5.69
CA ALA A 11 10.63 -3.15 5.56
C ALA A 11 10.92 -4.44 6.36
N ASP A 12 10.22 -4.65 7.47
CA ASP A 12 10.49 -5.72 8.43
C ASP A 12 9.63 -6.98 8.22
N GLN A 13 8.51 -6.89 7.49
CA GLN A 13 7.57 -8.03 7.35
C GLN A 13 7.93 -8.99 6.21
N HIS A 14 8.66 -8.54 5.19
CA HIS A 14 8.99 -9.36 4.01
C HIS A 14 10.46 -9.82 3.95
N ALA A 15 11.21 -9.69 5.05
CA ALA A 15 12.67 -9.95 5.12
C ALA A 15 13.10 -11.37 4.68
N ASN A 16 12.17 -12.35 4.63
CA ASN A 16 12.43 -13.73 4.22
C ASN A 16 12.13 -14.03 2.73
N LYS A 17 11.67 -13.06 1.94
CA LYS A 17 11.48 -13.20 0.49
C LYS A 17 12.56 -12.38 -0.22
N PRO A 18 13.25 -12.91 -1.25
CA PRO A 18 14.30 -12.17 -1.94
C PRO A 18 13.67 -11.03 -2.75
N VAL A 19 13.64 -9.84 -2.16
CA VAL A 19 13.31 -8.59 -2.84
C VAL A 19 14.63 -7.84 -2.99
N GLU A 20 15.03 -7.49 -4.21
CA GLU A 20 16.24 -6.70 -4.48
C GLU A 20 16.18 -5.36 -3.73
N ARG A 21 16.82 -5.32 -2.55
CA ARG A 21 16.94 -4.15 -1.69
C ARG A 21 18.07 -3.26 -2.21
N GLN A 22 17.81 -2.49 -3.27
CA GLN A 22 18.58 -1.25 -3.50
C GLN A 22 17.94 -0.09 -2.70
N GLY A 23 17.35 -0.41 -1.54
CA GLY A 23 16.12 0.19 -1.04
C GLY A 23 16.30 1.48 -0.27
N GLU A 24 15.66 2.53 -0.77
CA GLU A 24 15.26 3.69 0.03
C GLU A 24 14.23 3.22 1.08
N ILE A 25 14.36 3.75 2.29
CA ILE A 25 13.42 3.52 3.39
C ILE A 25 12.78 4.87 3.68
N TRP A 26 11.45 4.90 3.67
CA TRP A 26 10.68 6.10 3.97
C TRP A 26 10.04 5.99 5.33
N SER A 27 10.03 7.11 6.04
CA SER A 27 9.29 7.25 7.28
C SER A 27 7.78 7.39 7.02
N ALA A 28 6.97 7.11 8.04
CA ALA A 28 5.52 7.31 7.98
C ALA A 28 5.13 8.76 7.64
N GLN A 29 5.95 9.73 8.04
CA GLN A 29 5.76 11.16 7.77
C GLN A 29 5.99 11.48 6.28
N GLU A 30 7.04 10.92 5.69
CA GLU A 30 7.30 11.07 4.25
C GLU A 30 6.23 10.39 3.39
N LEU A 31 5.61 9.33 3.90
CA LEU A 31 4.49 8.65 3.26
C LEU A 31 3.13 9.26 3.62
N HIS A 32 3.09 10.36 4.38
CA HIS A 32 1.86 11.06 4.77
C HIS A 32 0.81 10.15 5.44
N LEU A 33 1.24 9.13 6.19
CA LEU A 33 0.32 8.18 6.83
C LEU A 33 -0.55 8.84 7.91
N ASP A 34 -0.10 9.95 8.49
CA ASP A 34 -0.86 10.79 9.42
C ASP A 34 -2.08 11.46 8.78
N THR A 35 -2.12 11.56 7.44
CA THR A 35 -3.25 12.14 6.71
C THR A 35 -4.37 11.14 6.45
N THR A 36 -4.13 9.85 6.70
CA THR A 36 -5.08 8.76 6.45
C THR A 36 -6.40 9.03 7.18
N PRO A 37 -7.57 8.89 6.51
CA PRO A 37 -8.85 9.13 7.15
C PRO A 37 -9.09 8.17 8.32
N ALA A 38 -9.80 8.64 9.35
CA ALA A 38 -10.18 7.80 10.49
C ALA A 38 -11.05 6.60 10.11
N ALA A 39 -11.77 6.68 8.98
CA ALA A 39 -12.55 5.59 8.41
C ALA A 39 -12.00 5.22 7.03
N LEU A 40 -11.50 4.00 6.92
CA LEU A 40 -10.97 3.43 5.69
C LEU A 40 -12.10 2.83 4.84
N THR A 41 -11.93 2.87 3.51
CA THR A 41 -12.90 2.32 2.55
C THR A 41 -12.38 1.02 1.97
N SER A 42 -12.86 -0.12 2.48
CA SER A 42 -12.50 -1.42 1.92
C SER A 42 -13.05 -1.60 0.49
N LYS A 43 -12.20 -2.11 -0.39
CA LYS A 43 -12.49 -2.41 -1.80
C LYS A 43 -12.21 -3.89 -2.10
N PRO A 44 -12.66 -4.41 -3.26
CA PRO A 44 -12.32 -5.77 -3.67
C PRO A 44 -10.81 -6.01 -3.68
N SER A 45 -10.42 -7.20 -3.23
CA SER A 45 -9.02 -7.64 -3.20
C SER A 45 -8.41 -7.70 -4.59
N MET A 46 -7.08 -7.66 -4.62
CA MET A 46 -6.25 -7.70 -5.81
C MET A 46 -5.32 -8.91 -5.75
N ALA A 47 -5.02 -9.47 -6.91
CA ALA A 47 -4.14 -10.64 -6.99
C ALA A 47 -2.67 -10.28 -6.64
N SER A 48 -2.17 -9.12 -7.09
CA SER A 48 -0.77 -8.71 -6.96
C SER A 48 -0.62 -7.22 -6.71
N SER A 49 0.53 -6.79 -6.19
CA SER A 49 0.88 -5.38 -6.02
C SER A 49 0.92 -4.62 -7.35
N LEU A 50 1.39 -5.27 -8.41
CA LEU A 50 1.37 -4.71 -9.78
C LEU A 50 -0.04 -4.32 -10.25
N ALA A 51 -1.08 -5.03 -9.78
CA ALA A 51 -2.46 -4.68 -10.10
C ALA A 51 -2.88 -3.35 -9.47
N LEU A 52 -2.33 -3.00 -8.30
CA LEU A 52 -2.59 -1.71 -7.63
C LEU A 52 -2.00 -0.53 -8.41
N GLU A 53 -0.83 -0.72 -9.00
CA GLU A 53 -0.13 0.30 -9.77
C GLU A 53 -0.92 0.78 -10.99
N GLY A 54 -1.68 -0.12 -11.61
CA GLY A 54 -2.45 0.16 -12.83
C GLY A 54 -3.83 0.78 -12.60
N LEU A 55 -4.33 0.84 -11.35
CA LEU A 55 -5.70 1.26 -11.05
C LEU A 55 -6.01 2.69 -11.49
N GLU A 56 -5.02 3.59 -11.46
CA GLU A 56 -5.20 5.00 -11.85
C GLU A 56 -5.78 5.16 -13.27
N SER A 57 -5.62 4.16 -14.14
CA SER A 57 -6.09 4.21 -15.53
C SER A 57 -7.54 3.74 -15.73
N TYR A 58 -8.11 2.95 -14.83
CA TYR A 58 -9.42 2.30 -15.06
C TYR A 58 -10.35 2.22 -13.85
N ASP A 59 -9.82 2.29 -12.63
CA ASP A 59 -10.58 2.38 -11.37
C ASP A 59 -9.79 3.26 -10.40
N PRO A 60 -9.75 4.59 -10.64
CA PRO A 60 -8.86 5.48 -9.91
C PRO A 60 -9.12 5.42 -8.40
N PRO A 61 -8.09 5.10 -7.61
CA PRO A 61 -8.26 4.99 -6.16
C PRO A 61 -8.45 6.37 -5.53
N ARG A 62 -9.14 6.37 -4.39
CA ARG A 62 -9.35 7.57 -3.57
C ARG A 62 -8.58 7.45 -2.27
N HIS A 63 -8.23 8.58 -1.69
CA HIS A 63 -7.54 8.61 -0.40
C HIS A 63 -8.29 7.79 0.66
N GLY A 64 -7.60 6.85 1.30
CA GLY A 64 -8.18 5.95 2.30
C GLY A 64 -8.87 4.70 1.73
N ASP A 65 -8.83 4.47 0.41
CA ASP A 65 -9.22 3.18 -0.16
C ASP A 65 -8.26 2.09 0.30
N VAL A 66 -8.80 0.95 0.72
CA VAL A 66 -8.03 -0.20 1.19
C VAL A 66 -8.28 -1.41 0.31
N ARG A 67 -7.20 -2.08 -0.10
CA ARG A 67 -7.24 -3.33 -0.86
C ARG A 67 -6.31 -4.36 -0.26
N GLU A 68 -6.82 -5.57 -0.12
CA GLU A 68 -5.99 -6.73 0.19
C GLU A 68 -5.28 -7.20 -1.09
N VAL A 69 -3.99 -7.54 -1.00
CA VAL A 69 -3.20 -8.16 -2.06
C VAL A 69 -2.91 -9.61 -1.68
N SER A 70 -3.59 -10.56 -2.33
CA SER A 70 -3.55 -11.97 -1.94
C SER A 70 -2.16 -12.60 -2.12
N ALA A 71 -1.37 -12.21 -3.12
CA ALA A 71 0.00 -12.71 -3.30
C ALA A 71 0.96 -12.32 -2.16
N LEU A 72 0.67 -11.22 -1.45
CA LEU A 72 1.43 -10.75 -0.31
C LEU A 72 0.77 -11.09 1.03
N ASN A 73 -0.51 -11.50 1.01
CA ASN A 73 -1.34 -11.67 2.20
C ASN A 73 -1.30 -10.42 3.09
N ALA A 74 -1.42 -9.25 2.46
CA ALA A 74 -1.23 -7.95 3.08
C ALA A 74 -2.29 -6.96 2.59
N SER A 75 -2.65 -5.99 3.44
CA SER A 75 -3.58 -4.92 3.08
C SER A 75 -2.80 -3.65 2.74
N PHE A 76 -3.29 -2.89 1.77
CA PHE A 76 -2.70 -1.63 1.32
C PHE A 76 -3.72 -0.51 1.36
N VAL A 77 -3.32 0.66 1.84
CA VAL A 77 -4.12 1.89 1.79
C VAL A 77 -3.59 2.84 0.71
N TYR A 78 -4.47 3.49 -0.04
CA TYR A 78 -4.08 4.52 -0.99
C TYR A 78 -3.94 5.89 -0.33
N ILE A 79 -2.78 6.51 -0.52
CA ILE A 79 -2.43 7.84 -0.04
C ILE A 79 -2.33 8.80 -1.23
N GLU A 80 -3.28 9.73 -1.33
CA GLU A 80 -3.39 10.65 -2.46
C GLU A 80 -2.20 11.64 -2.52
N ALA A 81 -1.66 12.05 -1.38
CA ALA A 81 -0.52 12.97 -1.30
C ALA A 81 0.73 12.46 -2.04
N ILE A 82 0.97 11.14 -2.02
CA ILE A 82 2.09 10.47 -2.69
C ILE A 82 1.65 9.69 -3.93
N LYS A 83 0.35 9.66 -4.24
CA LYS A 83 -0.26 8.83 -5.30
C LYS A 83 0.22 7.38 -5.24
N GLY A 84 0.18 6.81 -4.05
CA GLY A 84 0.82 5.53 -3.75
C GLY A 84 0.04 4.68 -2.78
N TRP A 85 0.31 3.38 -2.83
CA TRP A 85 -0.24 2.37 -1.95
C TRP A 85 0.77 2.04 -0.87
N VAL A 86 0.35 2.07 0.40
CA VAL A 86 1.21 1.75 1.54
C VAL A 86 0.65 0.54 2.28
N GLU A 87 1.49 -0.46 2.54
CA GLU A 87 1.13 -1.63 3.32
C GLU A 87 0.71 -1.23 4.74
N LEU A 88 -0.44 -1.75 5.18
CA LEU A 88 -0.93 -1.63 6.53
C LEU A 88 -0.33 -2.76 7.38
N ALA A 89 0.22 -2.40 8.54
CA ALA A 89 0.52 -3.41 9.53
C ALA A 89 -0.79 -4.07 9.95
N LEU A 90 -0.85 -5.40 9.86
CA LEU A 90 -1.88 -6.14 10.58
C LEU A 90 -1.62 -5.85 12.07
N ASP A 91 -2.50 -5.12 12.73
CA ASP A 91 -2.59 -5.13 14.19
C ASP A 91 -2.93 -6.57 14.58
N THR A 92 -1.91 -7.40 14.73
CA THR A 92 -2.01 -8.52 15.65
C THR A 92 -2.06 -7.88 17.02
N GLU A 93 -3.26 -7.67 17.55
CA GLU A 93 -3.49 -7.46 18.98
C GLU A 93 -2.59 -8.46 19.73
N SER A 94 -1.55 -7.95 20.38
CA SER A 94 -0.79 -8.74 21.35
C SER A 94 -1.68 -8.90 22.57
N PRO A 95 -2.01 -10.13 23.01
CA PRO A 95 -2.52 -10.35 24.36
C PRO A 95 -1.46 -10.00 25.42
#